data_AF-A0A534X5R9-F1
#
_entry.id   AF-A0A534X5R9-F1
#
_cell.length_a   1.000
_cell.length_b   1.000
_cell.length_c   1.000
_cell.angle_alpha   90.00
_cell.angle_beta   90.00
_cell.angle_gamma   90.00
#
_symmetry.space_group_name_H-M   'P 1'
#
loop_
_entity.id
_entity.type
_entity.pdbx_description
1 polymer ?
#
loop_
_entity_poly.entity_id
_entity_poly.type
_entity_poly.pdbx_seq_one_letter_code
_entity_poly.pdbx_strand_id
1 'polypeptide(L)'
;MRLRIGAGTVGLALGLVSVAGAKVLPIFAEQCPCYWRADGVEWTNHRERVQCATEVIRFAVDSGQITRREGARHARIARESPCGRRAFTRRYTCGSSGHRRCRGRNSCEVNDPQCTGIQLGYCVSPGPCARGGAPVCGCDSVTYANWCLLLDAGVALAHTGPCDAAPAVKASDGFAPRR
;
A
#
# COMPACT_ATOMS: atom_id res chain seq x y z
N MET A 1 -37.31 10.52 42.36
CA MET A 1 -37.15 10.89 40.94
C MET A 1 -36.62 9.67 40.20
N ARG A 2 -37.47 8.97 39.44
CA ARG A 2 -37.09 7.77 38.66
C ARG A 2 -36.83 8.22 37.22
N LEU A 3 -35.57 8.18 36.77
CA LEU A 3 -35.24 8.43 35.37
C LEU A 3 -35.34 7.09 34.61
N ARG A 4 -36.35 6.97 33.74
CA ARG A 4 -36.47 5.89 32.76
C ARG A 4 -35.53 6.22 31.60
N ILE A 5 -34.48 5.45 31.40
CA ILE A 5 -33.67 5.50 30.16
C ILE A 5 -34.17 4.35 29.29
N GLY A 6 -34.83 4.72 28.19
CA GLY A 6 -35.41 3.78 27.23
C GLY A 6 -34.35 2.92 26.55
N ALA A 7 -34.71 1.66 26.30
CA ALA A 7 -33.99 0.77 25.42
C ALA A 7 -34.05 1.32 23.99
N GLY A 8 -32.93 1.81 23.48
CA GLY A 8 -32.75 2.22 22.09
C GLY A 8 -31.56 1.47 21.50
N THR A 9 -31.83 0.40 20.77
CA THR A 9 -30.84 -0.26 19.91
C THR A 9 -30.48 0.69 18.78
N VAL A 10 -29.35 1.40 18.91
CA VAL A 10 -28.70 2.04 17.75
C VAL A 10 -28.08 0.92 16.93
N GLY A 11 -28.88 0.35 16.02
CA GLY A 11 -28.41 -0.55 15.00
C GLY A 11 -27.50 0.21 14.06
N LEU A 12 -26.19 0.09 14.26
CA LEU A 12 -25.20 0.37 13.24
C LEU A 12 -25.41 -0.66 12.11
N ALA A 13 -26.22 -0.29 11.13
CA ALA A 13 -26.26 -0.94 9.83
C ALA A 13 -24.93 -0.67 9.12
N LEU A 14 -23.89 -1.41 9.50
CA LEU A 14 -22.75 -1.64 8.63
C LEU A 14 -23.28 -2.47 7.46
N GLY A 15 -23.63 -1.77 6.38
CA GLY A 15 -23.98 -2.39 5.11
C GLY A 15 -22.85 -3.32 4.70
N LEU A 16 -23.13 -4.63 4.74
CA LEU A 16 -22.30 -5.64 4.11
C LEU A 16 -22.39 -5.42 2.61
N VAL A 17 -21.51 -4.60 2.05
CA VAL A 17 -21.23 -4.63 0.62
C VAL A 17 -20.56 -5.99 0.37
N SER A 18 -21.36 -6.94 -0.10
CA SER A 18 -20.88 -8.26 -0.50
C SER A 18 -20.07 -8.08 -1.79
N VAL A 19 -18.77 -7.79 -1.67
CA VAL A 19 -17.87 -7.78 -2.82
C VAL A 19 -17.41 -9.22 -3.06
N ALA A 20 -18.31 -10.03 -3.61
CA ALA A 20 -17.94 -11.30 -4.21
C ALA A 20 -16.98 -11.00 -5.37
N GLY A 21 -15.66 -11.13 -5.14
CA GLY A 21 -14.65 -11.06 -6.19
C GLY A 21 -13.47 -10.10 -5.96
N ALA A 22 -13.44 -9.31 -4.88
CA ALA A 22 -12.23 -8.57 -4.55
C ALA A 22 -11.19 -9.55 -3.99
N LYS A 23 -10.19 -9.91 -4.82
CA LYS A 23 -8.99 -10.65 -4.40
C LYS A 23 -8.52 -10.07 -3.07
N VAL A 24 -8.47 -10.92 -2.05
CA VAL A 24 -8.24 -10.72 -0.60
C VAL A 24 -6.98 -9.91 -0.18
N LEU A 25 -6.31 -9.22 -1.10
CA LEU A 25 -5.12 -8.41 -0.79
C LEU A 25 -5.35 -6.94 -0.36
N PRO A 26 -6.48 -6.22 -0.63
CA PRO A 26 -6.61 -4.81 -0.23
C PRO A 26 -7.08 -4.61 1.22
N ILE A 27 -7.71 -5.60 1.85
CA ILE A 27 -8.28 -5.44 3.21
C ILE A 27 -7.20 -5.17 4.26
N PHE A 28 -6.04 -5.84 4.14
CA PHE A 28 -4.97 -5.76 5.14
C PHE A 28 -4.15 -4.47 5.07
N ALA A 29 -3.95 -3.94 3.85
CA ALA A 29 -3.20 -2.71 3.63
C ALA A 29 -4.00 -1.48 4.06
N GLU A 30 -5.32 -1.52 3.92
CA GLU A 30 -6.20 -0.40 4.29
C GLU A 30 -6.48 -0.33 5.80
N GLN A 31 -6.65 -1.47 6.48
CA GLN A 31 -7.02 -1.48 7.89
C GLN A 31 -5.82 -1.31 8.84
N CYS A 32 -4.64 -1.80 8.41
CA CYS A 32 -3.40 -1.64 9.16
C CYS A 32 -2.28 -1.12 8.25
N PRO A 33 -2.36 0.16 7.83
CA PRO A 33 -1.35 0.76 6.96
C PRO A 33 0.03 0.69 7.62
N CYS A 34 1.07 0.71 6.80
CA CYS A 34 2.43 0.47 7.29
C CYS A 34 2.96 1.60 8.21
N TYR A 35 2.38 2.79 8.14
CA TYR A 35 2.95 4.02 8.71
C TYR A 35 1.99 4.79 9.62
N TRP A 36 0.74 4.97 9.20
CA TRP A 36 -0.33 5.56 10.01
C TRP A 36 -1.39 4.51 10.35
N ARG A 37 -2.05 4.70 11.48
CA ARG A 37 -3.29 4.04 11.83
C ARG A 37 -4.44 4.63 11.02
N ALA A 38 -5.57 3.94 10.96
CA ALA A 38 -6.77 4.43 10.26
C ALA A 38 -7.29 5.78 10.78
N ASP A 39 -6.90 6.19 12.00
CA ASP A 39 -7.24 7.48 12.62
C ASP A 39 -6.23 8.61 12.31
N GLY A 40 -5.25 8.37 11.43
CA GLY A 40 -4.22 9.35 11.06
C GLY A 40 -3.09 9.52 12.07
N VAL A 41 -3.06 8.73 13.14
CA VAL A 41 -2.00 8.75 14.15
C VAL A 41 -0.89 7.75 13.78
N GLU A 42 0.38 8.13 13.95
CA GLU A 42 1.51 7.20 13.71
C GLU A 42 1.49 6.02 14.68
N TRP A 43 1.92 4.85 14.20
CA TRP A 43 2.23 3.74 15.10
C TRP A 43 3.32 4.12 16.09
N THR A 44 3.11 3.83 17.38
CA THR A 44 4.10 4.10 18.42
C THR A 44 5.35 3.25 18.21
N ASN A 45 5.17 2.01 17.76
CA ASN A 45 6.24 1.07 17.47
C ASN A 45 5.76 -0.08 16.56
N HIS A 46 6.73 -0.88 16.09
CA HIS A 46 6.49 -2.01 15.19
C HIS A 46 5.53 -3.04 15.78
N ARG A 47 5.58 -3.26 17.10
CA ARG A 47 4.72 -4.23 17.80
C ARG A 47 3.26 -3.81 17.68
N GLU A 48 2.95 -2.53 17.87
CA GLU A 48 1.58 -2.01 17.74
C GLU A 48 1.03 -2.24 16.32
N ARG A 49 1.83 -1.95 15.28
CA ARG A 49 1.42 -2.21 13.89
C ARG A 49 1.18 -3.71 13.64
N VAL A 50 2.08 -4.56 14.13
CA VAL A 50 1.95 -6.03 13.98
C VAL A 50 0.72 -6.56 14.72
N GLN A 51 0.37 -5.98 15.87
CA GLN A 51 -0.84 -6.34 16.61
C GLN A 51 -2.09 -6.06 15.77
N CYS A 52 -2.23 -4.84 15.24
CA CYS A 52 -3.33 -4.51 14.32
C CYS A 52 -3.43 -5.54 13.18
N ALA A 53 -2.32 -5.79 12.48
CA ALA A 53 -2.32 -6.71 11.35
C ALA A 53 -2.74 -8.12 11.76
N THR A 54 -2.29 -8.59 12.92
CA THR A 54 -2.62 -9.93 13.44
C THR A 54 -4.09 -10.04 13.84
N GLU A 55 -4.68 -8.99 14.40
CA GLU A 55 -6.11 -8.95 14.76
C GLU A 55 -7.00 -9.01 13.53
N VAL A 56 -6.70 -8.20 12.50
CA VAL A 56 -7.42 -8.22 11.23
C VAL A 56 -7.29 -9.59 10.55
N ILE A 57 -6.09 -10.16 10.52
CA ILE A 57 -5.85 -11.49 9.94
C ILE A 57 -6.65 -12.56 10.70
N ARG A 58 -6.68 -12.48 12.03
CA ARG A 58 -7.46 -13.42 12.85
C ARG A 58 -8.94 -13.30 12.55
N PHE A 59 -9.47 -12.09 12.47
CA PHE A 59 -10.87 -11.87 12.09
C PHE A 59 -11.19 -12.45 10.71
N ALA A 60 -10.31 -12.26 9.71
CA ALA A 60 -10.49 -12.81 8.37
C ALA A 60 -10.46 -14.35 8.35
N VAL A 61 -9.62 -14.97 9.18
CA VAL A 61 -9.61 -16.43 9.36
C VAL A 61 -10.90 -16.91 10.05
N ASP A 62 -11.29 -16.25 11.13
CA ASP A 62 -12.45 -16.64 11.96
C ASP A 62 -13.78 -16.44 11.21
N SER A 63 -13.85 -15.46 10.30
CA SER A 63 -15.00 -15.20 9.43
C SER A 63 -15.01 -16.03 8.12
N GLY A 64 -14.00 -16.87 7.90
CA GLY A 64 -13.91 -17.72 6.70
C GLY A 64 -13.55 -16.97 5.42
N GLN A 65 -13.08 -15.73 5.51
CA GLN A 65 -12.60 -14.96 4.36
C GLN A 65 -11.25 -15.48 3.83
N ILE A 66 -10.43 -16.08 4.70
CA ILE A 66 -9.16 -16.73 4.35
C ILE A 66 -8.93 -18.02 5.10
N THR A 67 -8.09 -18.89 4.53
CA THR A 67 -7.63 -20.10 5.21
C THR A 67 -6.63 -19.79 6.32
N ARG A 68 -6.50 -20.71 7.28
CA ARG A 68 -5.47 -20.64 8.34
C ARG A 68 -4.04 -20.55 7.76
N ARG A 69 -3.78 -21.22 6.64
CA ARG A 69 -2.47 -21.20 5.96
C ARG A 69 -2.16 -19.83 5.36
N GLU A 70 -3.15 -19.20 4.72
CA GLU A 70 -3.03 -17.83 4.21
C GLU A 70 -2.83 -16.85 5.37
N GLY A 71 -3.64 -16.96 6.43
CA GLY A 71 -3.48 -16.12 7.63
C GLY A 71 -2.09 -16.21 8.23
N ALA A 72 -1.52 -17.42 8.35
CA ALA A 72 -0.16 -17.62 8.83
C ALA A 72 0.89 -16.94 7.93
N ARG A 73 0.72 -16.98 6.61
CA ARG A 73 1.59 -16.31 5.64
C ARG A 73 1.51 -14.79 5.80
N HIS A 74 0.32 -14.22 5.88
CA HIS A 74 0.12 -12.78 6.09
C HIS A 74 0.70 -12.31 7.43
N ALA A 75 0.53 -13.10 8.50
CA ALA A 75 1.09 -12.77 9.81
C ALA A 75 2.62 -12.79 9.80
N ARG A 76 3.23 -13.69 9.01
CA ARG A 76 4.69 -13.70 8.82
C ARG A 76 5.17 -12.45 8.09
N ILE A 77 4.51 -12.09 6.98
CA ILE A 77 4.82 -10.87 6.21
C ILE A 77 4.71 -9.63 7.12
N ALA A 78 3.67 -9.53 7.95
CA ALA A 78 3.51 -8.42 8.88
C ALA A 78 4.67 -8.30 9.89
N ARG A 79 5.09 -9.43 10.48
CA ARG A 79 6.21 -9.48 11.44
C ARG A 79 7.57 -9.18 10.81
N GLU A 80 7.79 -9.64 9.59
CA GLU A 80 9.05 -9.44 8.87
C GLU A 80 9.14 -8.03 8.24
N SER A 81 8.01 -7.32 8.15
CA SER A 81 7.97 -5.98 7.56
C SER A 81 8.68 -4.91 8.41
N PRO A 82 9.19 -3.84 7.79
CA PRO A 82 9.76 -2.70 8.51
C PRO A 82 8.71 -1.75 9.11
N CYS A 83 7.42 -2.00 8.89
CA CYS A 83 6.30 -1.15 9.26
C CYS A 83 6.22 -0.86 10.77
N GLY A 84 5.74 0.33 11.13
CA GLY A 84 5.59 0.79 12.53
C GLY A 84 6.89 1.17 13.26
N ARG A 85 8.07 1.14 12.64
CA ARG A 85 9.33 1.55 13.29
C ARG A 85 9.57 3.07 13.14
N ARG A 86 9.53 3.84 14.24
CA ARG A 86 9.81 5.31 14.27
C ARG A 86 11.15 5.71 13.64
N ALA A 87 12.21 4.91 13.79
CA ALA A 87 13.51 5.17 13.18
C ALA A 87 13.54 4.91 11.65
N PHE A 88 12.53 4.19 11.14
CA PHE A 88 12.42 3.82 9.73
C PHE A 88 11.67 4.90 8.92
N THR A 89 10.76 5.66 9.55
CA THR A 89 9.93 6.64 8.85
C THR A 89 10.69 7.84 8.28
N ARG A 90 11.80 8.32 8.87
CA ARG A 90 12.55 9.48 8.30
C ARG A 90 13.67 9.12 7.32
N ARG A 91 14.16 7.87 7.33
CA ARG A 91 15.30 7.44 6.49
C ARG A 91 14.86 6.75 5.20
N TYR A 92 13.67 6.17 5.21
CA TYR A 92 13.09 5.43 4.10
C TYR A 92 11.84 6.10 3.54
N THR A 93 11.53 7.34 3.94
CA THR A 93 10.56 8.17 3.23
C THR A 93 11.25 9.00 2.17
N CYS A 94 10.55 9.18 1.06
CA CYS A 94 10.93 9.95 -0.11
C CYS A 94 9.67 10.62 -0.68
N GLY A 95 9.77 11.45 -1.72
CA GLY A 95 8.64 12.25 -2.23
C GLY A 95 8.86 13.75 -2.00
N SER A 96 7.92 14.60 -2.43
CA SER A 96 8.21 16.03 -2.49
C SER A 96 8.09 16.75 -1.14
N SER A 97 9.00 17.72 -0.98
CA SER A 97 9.04 18.75 0.06
C SER A 97 9.47 18.26 1.45
N GLY A 98 10.73 17.81 1.56
CA GLY A 98 11.43 17.62 2.85
C GLY A 98 11.95 16.22 3.11
N HIS A 99 11.58 15.25 2.27
CA HIS A 99 12.01 13.86 2.39
C HIS A 99 13.24 13.57 1.51
N ARG A 100 14.13 12.71 2.00
CA ARG A 100 15.43 12.44 1.34
C ARG A 100 15.23 11.58 0.10
N ARG A 101 16.09 11.74 -0.91
CA ARG A 101 16.22 10.72 -1.97
C ARG A 101 16.60 9.38 -1.34
N CYS A 102 16.08 8.31 -1.91
CA CYS A 102 16.41 6.97 -1.47
C CYS A 102 17.90 6.70 -1.61
N ARG A 103 18.50 6.11 -0.56
CA ARG A 103 19.93 5.78 -0.54
C ARG A 103 20.18 4.49 -1.32
N GLY A 104 21.35 4.40 -1.94
CA GLY A 104 21.78 3.19 -2.67
C GLY A 104 20.98 3.01 -3.95
N ARG A 105 20.60 1.76 -4.25
CA ARG A 105 19.82 1.37 -5.44
C ARG A 105 18.32 1.29 -5.16
N ASN A 106 17.84 2.00 -4.13
CA ASN A 106 16.43 1.99 -3.76
C ASN A 106 15.69 3.06 -4.56
N SER A 107 14.49 2.73 -5.03
CA SER A 107 13.58 3.62 -5.74
C SER A 107 12.51 4.16 -4.80
N CYS A 108 11.95 5.32 -5.16
CA CYS A 108 10.87 5.93 -4.40
C CYS A 108 9.51 5.42 -4.89
N GLU A 109 8.85 4.61 -4.07
CA GLU A 109 7.48 4.17 -4.26
C GLU A 109 6.53 5.24 -3.71
N VAL A 110 5.91 6.00 -4.61
CA VAL A 110 4.87 6.99 -4.29
C VAL A 110 3.56 6.52 -4.90
N ASN A 111 2.50 6.48 -4.11
CA ASN A 111 1.14 6.32 -4.60
C ASN A 111 0.43 7.67 -4.56
N ASP A 112 0.14 8.24 -5.73
CA ASP A 112 -0.46 9.56 -5.90
C ASP A 112 -1.60 9.50 -6.92
N PRO A 113 -2.80 9.04 -6.52
CA PRO A 113 -3.94 8.92 -7.43
C PRO A 113 -4.41 10.24 -8.05
N GLN A 114 -3.97 11.36 -7.51
CA GLN A 114 -4.31 12.70 -7.98
C GLN A 114 -3.12 13.37 -8.69
N CYS A 115 -1.96 12.70 -8.76
CA CYS A 115 -0.73 13.19 -9.37
C CYS A 115 -0.36 14.63 -8.96
N THR A 116 -0.57 14.91 -7.68
CA THR A 116 -0.35 16.22 -7.04
C THR A 116 1.13 16.52 -6.81
N GLY A 117 1.98 15.50 -6.84
CA GLY A 117 3.42 15.60 -6.63
C GLY A 117 3.83 15.77 -5.17
N ILE A 118 2.89 16.03 -4.27
CA ILE A 118 3.15 16.29 -2.84
C ILE A 118 3.07 15.03 -1.97
N GLN A 119 2.72 13.89 -2.57
CA GLN A 119 2.54 12.66 -1.80
C GLN A 119 3.86 12.12 -1.28
N LEU A 120 3.78 11.56 -0.07
CA LEU A 120 4.88 10.86 0.56
C LEU A 120 4.99 9.45 -0.03
N GLY A 121 6.22 9.03 -0.28
CA GLY A 121 6.56 7.68 -0.71
C GLY A 121 7.61 7.02 0.16
N TYR A 122 7.98 5.80 -0.23
CA TYR A 122 8.92 4.97 0.51
C TYR A 122 10.03 4.41 -0.36
N CYS A 123 11.20 4.26 0.24
CA CYS A 123 12.36 3.70 -0.40
C CYS A 123 12.28 2.18 -0.40
N VAL A 124 12.07 1.62 -1.59
CA VAL A 124 12.00 0.19 -1.84
C VAL A 124 13.15 -0.24 -2.73
N SER A 125 13.58 -1.50 -2.61
CA SER A 125 14.57 -2.07 -3.54
C SER A 125 13.80 -2.84 -4.61
N PRO A 126 13.65 -2.31 -5.85
CA PRO A 126 12.83 -2.95 -6.88
C PRO A 126 13.43 -4.28 -7.37
N GLY A 127 14.70 -4.57 -7.07
CA GLY A 127 15.40 -5.75 -7.60
C GLY A 127 15.45 -5.74 -9.14
N PRO A 128 15.82 -6.87 -9.78
CA PRO A 128 15.73 -7.00 -11.23
C PRO A 128 14.25 -7.08 -11.67
N CYS A 129 13.81 -6.14 -12.50
CA CYS A 129 12.44 -6.12 -13.00
C CYS A 129 12.20 -7.20 -14.07
N ALA A 130 11.11 -7.94 -13.92
CA ALA A 130 10.62 -8.81 -14.99
C ALA A 130 10.12 -7.98 -16.18
N ARG A 131 10.17 -8.54 -17.40
CA ARG A 131 9.67 -7.87 -18.62
C ARG A 131 8.16 -7.90 -18.78
N GLY A 132 7.43 -8.66 -17.95
CA GLY A 132 5.96 -8.76 -17.98
C GLY A 132 5.36 -8.62 -16.59
N GLY A 133 4.03 -8.47 -16.52
CA GLY A 133 3.30 -8.38 -15.25
C GLY A 133 1.94 -7.71 -15.41
N ALA A 134 1.40 -7.21 -14.29
CA ALA A 134 0.15 -6.46 -14.28
C ALA A 134 0.43 -4.98 -14.59
N PRO A 135 -0.18 -4.40 -15.63
CA PRO A 135 0.10 -3.03 -16.04
C PRO A 135 -0.35 -2.04 -14.97
N VAL A 136 0.33 -0.89 -14.94
CA VAL A 136 0.06 0.23 -14.03
C VAL A 136 0.18 1.55 -14.76
N CYS A 137 -0.57 2.56 -14.33
CA CYS A 137 -0.53 3.90 -14.87
C CYS A 137 0.32 4.81 -13.98
N GLY A 138 1.31 5.46 -14.58
CA GLY A 138 2.12 6.46 -13.90
C GLY A 138 1.49 7.86 -13.93
N CYS A 139 1.91 8.73 -13.03
CA CYS A 139 1.52 10.15 -13.04
C CYS A 139 2.07 10.95 -14.23
N ASP A 140 2.95 10.35 -15.03
CA ASP A 140 3.36 10.83 -16.35
C ASP A 140 2.37 10.45 -17.46
N SER A 141 1.23 9.86 -17.10
CA SER A 141 0.23 9.30 -18.02
C SER A 141 0.74 8.16 -18.90
N VAL A 142 1.84 7.49 -18.52
CA VAL A 142 2.39 6.34 -19.26
C VAL A 142 1.97 5.03 -18.61
N THR A 143 1.58 4.05 -19.45
CA THR A 143 1.33 2.68 -18.99
C THR A 143 2.65 1.91 -18.90
N TYR A 144 3.00 1.46 -17.70
CA TYR A 144 4.12 0.57 -17.46
C TYR A 144 3.65 -0.88 -17.42
N ALA A 145 4.42 -1.79 -18.03
CA ALA A 145 4.04 -3.21 -18.12
C ALA A 145 3.95 -3.91 -16.74
N ASN A 146 4.64 -3.37 -15.73
CA ASN A 146 4.47 -3.77 -14.34
C ASN A 146 4.92 -2.67 -13.37
N TRP A 147 4.60 -2.89 -12.09
CA TRP A 147 4.97 -2.04 -10.97
C TRP A 147 6.48 -1.76 -10.86
N CYS A 148 7.32 -2.77 -11.08
CA CYS A 148 8.77 -2.64 -10.96
C CYS A 148 9.34 -1.67 -12.00
N LEU A 149 8.86 -1.75 -13.25
CA LEU A 149 9.31 -0.86 -14.33
C LEU A 149 8.91 0.60 -14.08
N LEU A 150 7.74 0.83 -13.49
CA LEU A 150 7.32 2.17 -13.05
C LEU A 150 8.24 2.71 -11.95
N LEU A 151 8.59 1.87 -10.96
CA LEU A 151 9.52 2.23 -9.89
C LEU A 151 10.94 2.50 -10.38
N ASP A 152 11.41 1.72 -11.36
CA ASP A 152 12.73 1.91 -11.99
C ASP A 152 12.78 3.23 -12.76
N ALA A 153 11.67 3.61 -13.40
CA ALA A 153 11.50 4.92 -14.02
C ALA A 153 11.36 6.08 -13.01
N GLY A 154 11.15 5.78 -11.72
CA GLY A 154 11.02 6.79 -10.65
C GLY A 154 9.72 7.60 -10.74
N VAL A 155 8.69 7.04 -11.35
CA VAL A 155 7.39 7.69 -11.54
C VAL A 155 6.44 7.30 -10.40
N ALA A 156 5.60 8.23 -9.95
CA ALA A 156 4.57 7.93 -8.96
C ALA A 156 3.42 7.13 -9.58
N LEU A 157 2.86 6.18 -8.83
CA LEU A 157 1.67 5.44 -9.24
C LEU A 157 0.47 6.39 -9.26
N ALA A 158 -0.22 6.49 -10.40
CA ALA A 158 -1.54 7.10 -10.45
C ALA A 158 -2.59 6.05 -10.05
N HIS A 159 -2.65 4.93 -10.77
CA HIS A 159 -3.56 3.84 -10.45
C HIS A 159 -3.07 2.51 -11.01
N THR A 160 -3.63 1.42 -10.48
CA THR A 160 -3.44 0.09 -11.05
C THR A 160 -4.20 -0.05 -12.37
N GLY A 161 -3.68 -0.86 -13.29
CA GLY A 161 -4.21 -0.97 -14.65
C GLY A 161 -3.56 0.03 -15.62
N PRO A 162 -3.82 -0.11 -16.92
CA PRO A 162 -3.34 0.83 -17.93
C PRO A 162 -4.02 2.20 -17.79
N CYS A 163 -3.40 3.27 -18.28
CA CYS A 163 -3.99 4.61 -18.30
C CYS A 163 -5.22 4.68 -19.25
N ASP A 164 -6.20 5.54 -18.94
CA ASP A 164 -7.47 5.66 -19.68
C ASP A 164 -7.33 6.37 -21.04
N ALA A 165 -6.36 7.28 -21.17
CA ALA A 165 -5.89 7.73 -22.47
C ALA A 165 -4.78 6.77 -22.90
N ALA A 166 -4.79 6.28 -24.14
CA ALA A 166 -3.67 5.48 -24.64
C ALA A 166 -2.46 6.40 -24.92
N PRO A 167 -1.32 6.22 -24.20
CA PRO A 167 -0.04 6.45 -24.86
C PRO A 167 0.98 5.31 -24.65
N ALA A 168 1.99 5.34 -25.51
CA ALA A 168 3.05 4.36 -25.75
C ALA A 168 3.46 3.47 -24.56
N VAL A 169 3.36 2.16 -24.76
CA VAL A 169 3.99 1.14 -23.90
C VAL A 169 5.50 1.34 -23.95
N LYS A 170 6.14 1.74 -22.85
CA LYS A 170 7.59 1.58 -22.72
C LYS A 170 7.92 0.13 -22.40
N ALA A 171 7.92 -0.71 -23.43
CA ALA A 171 8.78 -1.88 -23.42
C ALA A 171 10.20 -1.38 -23.67
N SER A 172 11.15 -1.80 -22.84
CA SER A 172 12.55 -1.42 -22.87
C SER A 172 13.18 -1.41 -24.27
N ASP A 173 13.27 -0.24 -24.90
CA ASP A 173 14.14 0.00 -26.04
C ASP A 173 15.28 0.93 -25.62
N GLY A 174 16.49 0.38 -25.58
CA GLY A 174 17.73 1.15 -25.70
C GLY A 174 18.21 1.87 -24.45
N PHE A 175 18.92 1.13 -23.59
CA PHE A 175 19.95 1.73 -22.74
C PHE A 175 21.02 2.36 -23.62
N ALA A 176 21.02 3.69 -23.74
CA ALA A 176 22.18 4.45 -24.19
C ALA A 176 22.79 5.16 -22.96
N PRO A 177 24.07 4.90 -22.60
CA PRO A 177 24.72 5.62 -21.52
C PRO A 177 24.92 7.08 -21.93
N ARG A 178 24.64 8.00 -20.99
CA ARG A 178 24.95 9.43 -21.18
C ARG A 178 26.47 9.60 -21.26
N ARG A 179 26.92 10.42 -22.22
CA ARG A 179 28.32 10.86 -22.36
C ARG A 179 28.78 11.63 -21.13
#